data_AF-C0BDX8-F1
#
_entry.id   AF-C0BDX8-F1
#
_cell.length_a   1.000
_cell.length_b   1.000
_cell.length_c   1.000
_cell.angle_alpha   90.00
_cell.angle_beta   90.00
_cell.angle_gamma   90.00
#
_symmetry.space_group_name_H-M   'P 1'
#
loop_
_entity.id
_entity.type
_entity.pdbx_description
1 polymer ?
#
loop_
_entity_poly.entity_id
_entity_poly.type
_entity_poly.pdbx_seq_one_letter_code
_entity_poly.pdbx_strand_id
1 'polypeptide(L)'
;MARQKKPVHRVQMTEGKRNIIHQLLEEYDIQSAEDIQDALKDLLGGTIKEMMEAEMDDHLGYEKSERSDNDDYRNGYKRKQVNSRYGSMEIEVPQDRKSTFEPQVVKKRQKDISDIDQKIISMYAKGMTTRQISETIEDIYGFETSESFISDVTDKILPQIEDWQNRPLDEVYPILYIDAIHYSVRDNGVIR
;
A
#
# COMPACT_ATOMS: atom_id res chain seq x y z
N MET A 1 -26.11 4.85 -2.13
CA MET A 1 -25.87 3.49 -1.57
C MET A 1 -25.71 3.61 -0.06
N ALA A 2 -26.50 2.87 0.73
CA ALA A 2 -26.43 2.90 2.18
C ALA A 2 -25.06 2.37 2.66
N ARG A 3 -24.35 3.13 3.49
CA ARG A 3 -23.13 2.67 4.16
C ARG A 3 -23.49 1.47 5.04
N GLN A 4 -23.21 0.25 4.58
CA GLN A 4 -23.17 -0.90 5.49
C GLN A 4 -22.07 -0.61 6.51
N LYS A 5 -22.45 -0.52 7.80
CA LYS A 5 -21.46 -0.45 8.88
C LYS A 5 -20.61 -1.71 8.80
N LYS A 6 -19.28 -1.55 8.79
CA LYS A 6 -18.37 -2.70 8.93
C LYS A 6 -18.80 -3.47 10.18
N PRO A 7 -18.94 -4.80 10.11
CA PRO A 7 -19.28 -5.59 11.28
C PRO A 7 -18.24 -5.33 12.36
N VAL A 8 -18.69 -5.11 13.59
CA VAL A 8 -17.78 -4.95 14.73
C VAL A 8 -17.03 -6.27 14.90
N HIS A 9 -15.72 -6.25 14.70
CA HIS A 9 -14.90 -7.42 14.94
C HIS A 9 -14.85 -7.68 16.45
N ARG A 10 -15.45 -8.79 16.88
CA ARG A 10 -15.34 -9.26 18.27
C ARG A 10 -14.09 -10.12 18.38
N VAL A 11 -13.15 -9.68 19.19
CA VAL A 11 -11.89 -10.40 19.42
C VAL A 11 -12.20 -11.78 19.99
N GLN A 12 -11.83 -12.83 19.25
CA GLN A 12 -11.88 -14.20 19.73
C GLN A 12 -10.48 -14.65 20.13
N MET A 13 -10.30 -14.89 21.43
CA MET A 13 -9.04 -15.33 22.02
C MET A 13 -8.95 -16.85 22.05
N THR A 14 -8.22 -17.40 21.09
CA THR A 14 -7.75 -18.79 21.09
C THR A 14 -6.45 -18.89 21.92
N GLU A 15 -6.11 -20.08 22.40
CA GLU A 15 -4.86 -20.33 23.13
C GLU A 15 -3.62 -19.92 22.33
N GLY A 16 -3.53 -20.28 21.05
CA GLY A 16 -2.41 -19.86 20.18
C GLY A 16 -2.25 -18.34 20.08
N LYS A 17 -3.35 -17.60 19.93
CA LYS A 17 -3.34 -16.12 19.96
C LYS A 17 -2.86 -15.56 21.30
N ARG A 18 -3.21 -16.19 22.43
CA ARG A 18 -2.70 -15.77 23.75
C ARG A 18 -1.19 -15.94 23.81
N ASN A 19 -0.67 -17.08 23.34
CA ASN A 19 0.76 -17.35 23.34
C ASN A 19 1.53 -16.34 22.48
N ILE A 20 1.02 -16.02 21.28
CA ILE A 20 1.61 -14.99 20.41
C ILE A 20 1.62 -13.63 21.09
N ILE A 21 0.51 -13.22 21.72
CA ILE A 21 0.44 -11.94 22.44
C ILE A 21 1.44 -11.90 23.59
N HIS A 22 1.54 -12.98 24.39
CA HIS A 22 2.51 -13.04 25.49
C HIS A 22 3.96 -12.93 24.99
N GLN A 23 4.32 -13.69 23.95
CA GLN A 23 5.64 -13.60 23.32
C GLN A 23 5.92 -12.19 22.81
N LEU A 24 4.93 -11.55 22.19
CA LEU A 24 5.08 -10.20 21.66
C LEU A 24 5.26 -9.17 22.79
N LEU A 25 4.51 -9.28 23.89
CA LEU A 25 4.65 -8.40 25.05
C LEU A 25 6.02 -8.57 25.73
N GLU A 26 6.53 -9.80 25.81
CA GLU A 26 7.84 -10.11 26.42
C GLU A 26 9.01 -9.66 25.54
N GLU A 27 8.97 -9.95 24.22
CA GLU A 27 10.07 -9.63 23.30
C GLU A 27 10.25 -8.12 23.09
N TYR A 28 9.13 -7.37 23.03
CA TYR A 28 9.15 -5.93 22.75
C TYR A 28 9.03 -5.03 23.99
N ASP A 29 9.02 -5.59 25.21
CA ASP A 29 8.85 -4.86 26.49
C ASP A 29 7.76 -3.78 26.42
N ILE A 30 6.55 -4.18 26.01
CA ILE A 30 5.45 -3.25 25.72
C ILE A 30 4.84 -2.73 27.03
N GLN A 31 4.91 -1.41 27.23
CA GLN A 31 4.36 -0.74 28.42
C GLN A 31 3.24 0.26 28.06
N SER A 32 3.18 0.69 26.81
CA SER A 32 2.24 1.69 26.31
C SER A 32 1.54 1.26 25.02
N ALA A 33 0.50 2.00 24.63
CA ALA A 33 -0.17 1.79 23.35
C ALA A 33 0.71 2.20 22.15
N GLU A 34 1.67 3.09 22.35
CA GLU A 34 2.63 3.51 21.33
C GLU A 34 3.64 2.39 21.06
N ASP A 35 4.13 1.74 22.11
CA ASP A 35 5.05 0.59 22.00
C ASP A 35 4.41 -0.57 21.21
N ILE A 36 3.08 -0.75 21.32
CA ILE A 36 2.35 -1.71 20.50
C ILE A 36 2.45 -1.36 19.01
N GLN A 37 2.35 -0.07 18.65
CA GLN A 37 2.42 0.34 17.25
C GLN A 37 3.82 0.12 16.67
N ASP A 38 4.86 0.45 17.44
CA ASP A 38 6.25 0.20 17.05
C ASP A 38 6.56 -1.30 16.93
N ALA A 39 6.08 -2.11 17.88
CA ALA A 39 6.21 -3.56 17.81
C ALA A 39 5.50 -4.14 16.58
N LEU A 40 4.29 -3.66 16.25
CA LEU A 40 3.57 -4.09 15.04
C LEU A 40 4.29 -3.67 13.75
N LYS A 41 4.93 -2.51 13.75
CA LYS A 41 5.70 -2.00 12.62
C LYS A 41 6.94 -2.85 12.37
N ASP A 42 7.68 -3.18 13.42
CA ASP A 42 8.85 -4.05 13.34
C ASP A 42 8.46 -5.48 12.97
N LEU A 43 7.43 -6.04 13.61
CA LEU A 43 6.90 -7.36 13.30
C LEU A 43 6.45 -7.46 11.83
N LEU A 44 5.81 -6.43 11.29
CA LEU A 44 5.43 -6.38 9.88
C LEU A 44 6.67 -6.40 8.98
N GLY A 45 7.68 -5.58 9.27
CA GLY A 45 8.94 -5.54 8.53
C GLY A 45 9.68 -6.89 8.56
N GLY A 46 9.77 -7.51 9.73
CA GLY A 46 10.35 -8.84 9.93
C GLY A 46 9.59 -9.92 9.18
N THR A 47 8.26 -9.92 9.26
CA THR A 47 7.42 -10.87 8.51
C THR A 47 7.62 -10.75 7.01
N ILE A 48 7.66 -9.51 6.48
CA ILE A 48 7.93 -9.26 5.06
C ILE A 48 9.32 -9.79 4.66
N LYS A 49 10.34 -9.57 5.51
CA LYS A 49 11.69 -10.08 5.28
C LYS A 49 11.71 -11.60 5.20
N GLU A 50 11.13 -12.29 6.18
CA GLU A 50 11.07 -13.76 6.21
C GLU A 50 10.31 -14.33 5.00
N MET A 51 9.22 -13.70 4.58
CA MET A 51 8.51 -14.12 3.37
C MET A 51 9.39 -13.96 2.12
N MET A 52 10.14 -12.86 1.98
CA MET A 52 11.05 -12.68 0.85
C MET A 52 12.27 -13.61 0.90
N GLU A 53 12.73 -14.00 2.09
CA GLU A 53 13.76 -15.03 2.25
C GLU A 53 13.28 -16.38 1.73
N ALA A 54 12.04 -16.76 2.07
CA ALA A 54 11.40 -17.96 1.55
C ALA A 54 11.18 -17.88 0.01
N GLU A 55 10.78 -16.72 -0.53
CA GLU A 55 10.72 -16.52 -1.99
C GLU A 55 12.10 -16.68 -2.64
N MET A 56 13.18 -16.25 -1.98
CA MET A 56 14.54 -16.40 -2.50
C MET A 56 15.02 -17.85 -2.44
N ASP A 57 14.66 -18.60 -1.38
CA ASP A 57 14.94 -20.04 -1.29
C ASP A 57 14.25 -20.80 -2.43
N ASP A 58 12.99 -20.47 -2.73
CA ASP A 58 12.23 -21.05 -3.85
C ASP A 58 12.83 -20.66 -5.21
N HIS A 59 13.17 -19.38 -5.40
CA HIS A 59 13.78 -18.86 -6.65
C HIS A 59 15.12 -19.53 -6.96
N LEU A 60 15.97 -19.73 -5.96
CA LEU A 60 17.28 -20.36 -6.13
C LEU A 60 17.21 -21.90 -6.03
N GLY A 61 16.17 -22.45 -5.42
CA GLY A 61 16.00 -23.88 -5.19
C GLY A 61 16.91 -24.45 -4.10
N TYR A 62 17.44 -23.62 -3.21
CA TYR A 62 18.29 -24.04 -2.08
C TYR A 62 18.31 -23.00 -0.96
N GLU A 63 18.55 -23.46 0.27
CA GLU A 63 18.55 -22.61 1.47
C GLU A 63 19.84 -21.79 1.65
N LYS A 64 19.78 -20.76 2.47
CA LYS A 64 20.97 -19.94 2.79
C LYS A 64 22.12 -20.81 3.35
N SER A 65 23.25 -20.80 2.65
CA SER A 65 24.48 -21.56 2.97
C SER A 65 24.38 -23.07 2.72
N GLU A 66 23.29 -23.54 2.11
CA GLU A 66 23.21 -24.89 1.58
C GLU A 66 24.10 -25.02 0.33
N ARG A 67 24.76 -26.18 0.17
CA ARG A 67 25.52 -26.45 -1.04
C ARG A 67 24.56 -26.79 -2.17
N SER A 68 24.70 -26.10 -3.29
CA SER A 68 23.91 -26.33 -4.49
C SER A 68 24.81 -26.28 -5.72
N ASP A 69 24.42 -27.03 -6.75
CA ASP A 69 25.03 -26.97 -8.09
C ASP A 69 24.44 -25.83 -8.94
N ASN A 70 23.59 -24.96 -8.34
CA ASN A 70 23.07 -23.77 -9.01
C ASN A 70 24.21 -22.80 -9.38
N ASP A 71 24.12 -22.23 -10.57
CA ASP A 71 25.06 -21.24 -11.13
C ASP A 71 24.71 -19.80 -10.72
N ASP A 72 23.62 -19.59 -9.96
CA ASP A 72 23.31 -18.33 -9.30
C ASP A 72 23.47 -18.44 -7.77
N TYR A 73 23.78 -17.30 -7.14
CA TYR A 73 24.13 -17.23 -5.72
C TYR A 73 23.46 -16.07 -5.03
N ARG A 74 23.08 -16.25 -3.76
CA ARG A 74 22.71 -15.15 -2.87
C ARG A 74 23.86 -14.12 -2.79
N ASN A 75 23.53 -12.85 -2.94
CA ASN A 75 24.47 -11.73 -3.01
C ASN A 75 24.11 -10.61 -2.02
N GLY A 76 23.83 -11.01 -0.78
CA GLY A 76 23.50 -10.08 0.31
C GLY A 76 22.09 -9.48 0.18
N TYR A 77 21.94 -8.27 0.73
CA TYR A 77 20.65 -7.60 0.91
C TYR A 77 20.70 -6.16 0.45
N LYS A 78 19.57 -5.69 -0.07
CA LYS A 78 19.32 -4.29 -0.40
C LYS A 78 18.32 -3.68 0.56
N ARG A 79 18.69 -2.57 1.18
CA ARG A 79 17.77 -1.77 1.99
C ARG A 79 16.73 -1.08 1.12
N LYS A 80 15.48 -1.12 1.58
CA LYS A 80 14.34 -0.51 0.92
C LYS A 80 13.41 0.07 1.97
N GLN A 81 13.15 1.36 1.87
CA GLN A 81 12.11 2.01 2.67
C GLN A 81 10.73 1.73 2.04
N VAL A 82 9.79 1.30 2.88
CA VAL A 82 8.42 0.96 2.50
C VAL A 82 7.44 1.66 3.44
N ASN A 83 6.38 2.22 2.86
CA ASN A 83 5.33 2.93 3.57
C ASN A 83 4.13 2.01 3.79
N SER A 84 3.71 1.88 5.05
CA SER A 84 2.58 1.04 5.46
C SER A 84 1.53 1.87 6.20
N ARG A 85 0.45 1.21 6.62
CA ARG A 85 -0.57 1.84 7.49
C ARG A 85 -0.04 2.19 8.89
N TYR A 86 1.06 1.58 9.31
CA TYR A 86 1.75 1.84 10.57
C TYR A 86 2.93 2.81 10.39
N GLY A 87 3.03 3.46 9.23
CA GLY A 87 4.10 4.38 8.88
C GLY A 87 5.25 3.75 8.07
N SER A 88 6.33 4.50 7.95
CA SER A 88 7.52 4.15 7.16
C SER A 88 8.46 3.19 7.89
N MET A 89 8.83 2.08 7.27
CA MET A 89 9.81 1.12 7.78
C MET A 89 10.89 0.81 6.76
N GLU A 90 12.10 0.46 7.22
CA GLU A 90 13.18 -0.05 6.37
C GLU A 90 13.16 -1.57 6.41
N ILE A 91 13.15 -2.20 5.23
CA ILE A 91 13.26 -3.66 5.07
C ILE A 91 14.51 -4.03 4.29
N GLU A 92 15.03 -5.22 4.55
CA GLU A 92 16.14 -5.81 3.81
C GLU A 92 15.60 -6.81 2.78
N VAL A 93 15.82 -6.51 1.50
CA VAL A 93 15.37 -7.35 0.39
C VAL A 93 16.54 -8.24 -0.06
N PRO A 94 16.40 -9.58 -0.06
CA PRO A 94 17.47 -10.47 -0.52
C PRO A 94 17.77 -10.26 -2.01
N GLN A 95 19.02 -10.49 -2.39
CA GLN A 95 19.49 -10.34 -3.77
C GLN A 95 20.17 -11.61 -4.26
N ASP A 96 19.99 -11.91 -5.54
CA ASP A 96 20.75 -12.91 -6.28
C ASP A 96 21.87 -12.25 -7.09
N ARG A 97 22.88 -13.02 -7.47
CA ARG A 97 24.07 -12.53 -8.15
C ARG A 97 23.79 -12.18 -9.60
N LYS A 98 22.88 -12.90 -10.26
CA LYS A 98 22.45 -12.61 -11.64
C LYS A 98 21.33 -11.56 -11.73
N SER A 99 20.81 -11.06 -10.60
CA SER A 99 19.74 -10.05 -10.55
C SER A 99 18.43 -10.46 -11.25
N THR A 100 18.17 -11.77 -11.31
CA THR A 100 16.98 -12.40 -11.89
C THR A 100 15.82 -12.52 -10.91
N PHE A 101 16.07 -12.45 -9.60
CA PHE A 101 15.04 -12.55 -8.57
C PHE A 101 14.00 -11.43 -8.69
N GLU A 102 12.70 -11.77 -8.70
CA GLU A 102 11.58 -10.84 -8.73
C GLU A 102 10.64 -11.07 -7.53
N PRO A 103 10.80 -10.30 -6.42
CA PRO A 103 10.00 -10.50 -5.22
C PRO A 103 8.52 -10.22 -5.47
N GLN A 104 7.64 -11.06 -4.91
CA GLN A 104 6.19 -10.95 -5.08
C GLN A 104 5.53 -10.25 -3.88
N VAL A 105 6.01 -10.49 -2.65
CA VAL A 105 5.50 -9.83 -1.43
C VAL A 105 5.60 -8.31 -1.54
N VAL A 106 6.79 -7.78 -1.88
CA VAL A 106 6.99 -6.36 -2.14
C VAL A 106 7.75 -6.18 -3.45
N LYS A 107 7.00 -5.90 -4.53
CA LYS A 107 7.54 -5.86 -5.89
C LYS A 107 8.70 -4.88 -6.05
N LYS A 108 9.53 -5.10 -7.07
CA LYS A 108 10.60 -4.16 -7.45
C LYS A 108 10.02 -2.75 -7.61
N ARG A 109 10.67 -1.76 -7.00
CA ARG A 109 10.27 -0.33 -7.00
C ARG A 109 8.94 0.01 -6.29
N GLN A 110 8.15 -0.96 -5.85
CA GLN A 110 6.96 -0.71 -5.04
C GLN A 110 7.37 -0.21 -3.65
N LYS A 111 7.08 1.05 -3.33
CA LYS A 111 7.39 1.65 -2.02
C LYS A 111 6.18 1.78 -1.10
N ASP A 112 4.97 1.58 -1.63
CA ASP A 112 3.72 1.71 -0.87
C ASP A 112 3.01 0.35 -0.77
N ILE A 113 2.69 -0.05 0.47
CA ILE A 113 1.90 -1.26 0.81
C ILE A 113 0.68 -0.90 1.69
N SER A 114 0.34 0.37 1.81
CA SER A 114 -0.64 0.88 2.77
C SER A 114 -2.11 0.79 2.28
N ASP A 115 -2.33 0.45 1.01
CA ASP A 115 -3.60 0.57 0.28
C ASP A 115 -4.24 1.98 0.41
N ILE A 116 -3.41 3.02 0.52
CA ILE A 116 -3.90 4.39 0.73
C ILE A 116 -4.52 5.01 -0.51
N ASP A 117 -4.25 4.45 -1.70
CA ASP A 117 -4.76 4.91 -2.99
C ASP A 117 -6.27 5.20 -2.95
N GLN A 118 -7.07 4.28 -2.40
CA GLN A 118 -8.52 4.46 -2.30
C GLN A 118 -8.93 5.59 -1.36
N LYS A 119 -8.14 5.85 -0.31
CA LYS A 119 -8.37 6.98 0.61
C LYS A 119 -8.00 8.29 -0.06
N ILE A 120 -6.91 8.32 -0.82
CA ILE A 120 -6.50 9.47 -1.65
C ILE A 120 -7.62 9.83 -2.64
N ILE A 121 -8.09 8.85 -3.43
CA ILE A 121 -9.19 9.04 -4.38
C ILE A 121 -10.44 9.55 -3.66
N SER A 122 -10.79 8.98 -2.50
CA SER A 122 -11.94 9.45 -1.71
C SER A 122 -11.78 10.87 -1.18
N MET A 123 -10.58 11.31 -0.83
CA MET A 123 -10.34 12.67 -0.35
C MET A 123 -10.40 13.67 -1.51
N TYR A 124 -9.81 13.32 -2.65
CA TYR A 124 -9.92 14.11 -3.88
C TYR A 124 -11.38 14.26 -4.32
N ALA A 125 -12.15 13.18 -4.31
CA ALA A 125 -13.59 13.20 -4.61
C ALA A 125 -14.42 14.04 -3.63
N LYS A 126 -13.90 14.33 -2.42
CA LYS A 126 -14.53 15.24 -1.45
C LYS A 126 -14.13 16.71 -1.65
N GLY A 127 -13.32 17.01 -2.67
CA GLY A 127 -12.88 18.36 -2.99
C GLY A 127 -11.67 18.84 -2.19
N MET A 128 -10.91 17.95 -1.56
CA MET A 128 -9.63 18.31 -0.96
C MET A 128 -8.58 18.55 -2.06
N THR A 129 -7.76 19.59 -1.90
CA THR A 129 -6.65 19.86 -2.83
C THR A 129 -5.54 18.82 -2.68
N THR A 130 -4.72 18.64 -3.71
CA THR A 130 -3.54 17.74 -3.67
C THR A 130 -2.64 18.01 -2.46
N ARG A 131 -2.45 19.30 -2.14
CA ARG A 131 -1.69 19.75 -0.97
C ARG A 131 -2.35 19.37 0.36
N GLN A 132 -3.66 19.61 0.51
CA GLN A 132 -4.39 19.23 1.72
C GLN A 132 -4.38 17.72 1.96
N ILE A 133 -4.50 16.94 0.87
CA ILE A 133 -4.41 15.49 0.94
C ILE A 133 -3.02 15.09 1.43
N SER A 134 -1.97 15.67 0.87
CA SER A 134 -0.59 15.42 1.31
C SER A 134 -0.39 15.68 2.80
N GLU A 135 -0.78 16.87 3.28
CA GLU A 135 -0.69 17.25 4.70
C GLU A 135 -1.48 16.26 5.58
N THR A 136 -2.67 15.85 5.14
CA THR A 136 -3.49 14.86 5.85
C THR A 136 -2.84 13.47 5.90
N ILE A 137 -2.12 13.06 4.85
CA ILE A 137 -1.43 11.77 4.84
C ILE A 137 -0.24 11.80 5.81
N GLU A 138 0.53 12.88 5.80
CA GLU A 138 1.65 13.06 6.71
C GLU A 138 1.18 13.03 8.18
N ASP A 139 0.11 13.76 8.50
CA ASP A 139 -0.45 13.81 9.86
C ASP A 139 -0.96 12.46 10.37
N ILE A 140 -1.61 11.66 9.52
CA ILE A 140 -2.27 10.41 9.94
C ILE A 140 -1.32 9.22 9.86
N TYR A 141 -0.43 9.17 8.87
CA TYR A 141 0.41 8.01 8.59
C TYR A 141 1.90 8.25 8.85
N GLY A 142 2.32 9.48 9.12
CA GLY A 142 3.70 9.80 9.48
C GLY A 142 4.69 9.68 8.32
N PHE A 143 4.23 9.75 7.07
CA PHE A 143 5.10 9.80 5.90
C PHE A 143 4.66 10.86 4.91
N GLU A 144 5.65 11.55 4.33
CA GLU A 144 5.41 12.58 3.33
C GLU A 144 4.98 11.96 1.99
N THR A 145 4.06 12.64 1.30
CA THR A 145 3.67 12.35 -0.08
C THR A 145 3.79 13.61 -0.92
N SER A 146 4.17 13.52 -2.19
CA SER A 146 4.19 14.70 -3.05
C SER A 146 2.81 14.94 -3.69
N GLU A 147 2.52 16.20 -4.05
CA GLU A 147 1.32 16.53 -4.84
C GLU A 147 1.28 15.78 -6.18
N SER A 148 2.45 15.51 -6.77
CA SER A 148 2.58 14.69 -7.97
C SER A 148 2.16 13.25 -7.72
N PHE A 149 2.56 12.66 -6.59
CA PHE A 149 2.14 11.30 -6.21
C PHE A 149 0.62 11.23 -6.03
N ILE A 150 0.01 12.24 -5.39
CA ILE A 150 -1.45 12.33 -5.27
C ILE A 150 -2.11 12.36 -6.65
N SER A 151 -1.57 13.14 -7.58
CA SER A 151 -2.06 13.23 -8.97
C SER A 151 -1.91 11.90 -9.71
N ASP A 152 -0.76 11.24 -9.60
CA ASP A 152 -0.50 9.93 -10.20
C ASP A 152 -1.48 8.86 -9.68
N VAL A 153 -1.81 8.91 -8.38
CA VAL A 153 -2.79 8.01 -7.76
C VAL A 153 -4.20 8.29 -8.30
N THR A 154 -4.59 9.56 -8.45
CA THR A 154 -5.89 9.91 -9.05
C THR A 154 -5.96 9.57 -10.53
N ASP A 155 -4.85 9.58 -11.26
CA ASP A 155 -4.85 9.21 -12.68
C ASP A 155 -5.09 7.72 -12.92
N LYS A 156 -4.89 6.88 -11.89
CA LYS A 156 -5.21 5.43 -11.97
C LYS A 156 -6.68 5.15 -12.24
N ILE A 157 -7.59 6.10 -11.97
CA ILE A 157 -9.03 5.94 -12.26
C ILE A 157 -9.42 6.42 -13.67
N LEU A 158 -8.50 6.99 -14.45
CA LEU A 158 -8.80 7.44 -15.82
C LEU A 158 -9.40 6.34 -16.71
N PRO A 159 -8.89 5.09 -16.71
CA PRO A 159 -9.51 4.01 -17.49
C PRO A 159 -10.96 3.71 -17.03
N GLN A 160 -11.23 3.80 -15.72
CA GLN A 160 -12.58 3.58 -15.20
C GLN A 160 -13.55 4.70 -15.60
N ILE A 161 -13.05 5.92 -15.76
CA ILE A 161 -13.82 7.06 -16.29
C ILE A 161 -14.17 6.80 -17.75
N GLU A 162 -13.22 6.33 -18.55
CA GLU A 162 -13.44 5.98 -19.96
C GLU A 162 -14.46 4.84 -20.10
N ASP A 163 -14.35 3.78 -19.31
CA ASP A 163 -15.33 2.69 -19.28
C ASP A 163 -16.73 3.19 -18.89
N TRP A 164 -16.81 4.10 -17.92
CA TRP A 164 -18.07 4.68 -17.47
C TRP A 164 -18.70 5.58 -18.54
N GLN A 165 -17.90 6.34 -19.27
CA GLN A 165 -18.35 7.18 -20.39
C GLN A 165 -18.89 6.32 -21.56
N ASN A 166 -18.28 5.17 -21.82
CA ASN A 166 -18.65 4.27 -22.90
C ASN A 166 -19.65 3.17 -22.50
N ARG A 167 -20.22 3.24 -21.29
CA ARG A 167 -21.16 2.22 -20.81
C ARG A 167 -22.40 2.14 -21.70
N PRO A 168 -22.94 0.93 -21.95
CA PRO A 168 -24.20 0.79 -22.67
C PRO A 168 -25.33 1.50 -21.91
N LEU A 169 -26.15 2.24 -22.64
CA LEU A 169 -27.34 2.90 -22.12
C LEU A 169 -28.58 2.06 -22.50
N ASP A 170 -29.65 2.24 -21.74
CA ASP A 170 -30.94 1.62 -22.07
C ASP A 170 -31.53 2.24 -23.34
N GLU A 171 -32.36 1.46 -24.05
CA GLU A 171 -32.94 1.89 -25.33
C GLU A 171 -33.91 3.08 -25.17
N VAL A 172 -34.57 3.22 -24.00
CA VAL A 172 -35.64 4.21 -23.79
C VAL A 172 -35.44 4.98 -22.48
N TYR A 173 -35.27 6.30 -22.59
CA TYR A 173 -35.35 7.26 -21.49
C TYR A 173 -36.50 8.26 -21.74
N PRO A 174 -37.66 8.13 -21.08
CA PRO A 174 -38.81 9.01 -21.34
C PRO A 174 -38.57 10.50 -21.03
N ILE A 175 -37.62 10.79 -20.14
CA ILE A 175 -37.27 12.15 -19.70
C ILE A 175 -35.75 12.24 -19.56
N LEU A 176 -35.16 13.33 -20.09
CA LEU A 176 -33.74 13.66 -19.97
C LEU A 176 -33.59 15.12 -19.52
N TYR A 177 -32.64 15.37 -18.62
CA TYR A 177 -32.24 16.72 -18.21
C TYR A 177 -30.82 17.00 -18.68
N ILE A 178 -30.57 18.24 -19.10
CA ILE A 178 -29.25 18.74 -19.47
C ILE A 178 -28.96 19.93 -18.57
N ASP A 179 -27.77 19.94 -17.96
CA ASP A 179 -27.31 21.00 -17.07
C ASP A 179 -25.90 21.45 -17.49
N ALA A 180 -25.52 22.67 -17.14
CA ALA A 180 -24.24 23.28 -17.49
C ALA A 180 -23.59 23.94 -16.27
N ILE A 181 -22.36 23.51 -15.96
CA ILE A 181 -21.53 24.08 -14.89
C ILE A 181 -20.26 24.65 -15.53
N HIS A 182 -19.94 25.89 -15.21
CA HIS A 182 -18.77 26.58 -15.76
C HIS A 182 -17.58 26.43 -14.81
N TYR A 183 -16.45 26.03 -15.36
CA TYR A 183 -15.17 25.95 -14.65
C TYR A 183 -14.10 26.71 -15.44
N SER A 184 -13.18 27.35 -14.72
CA SER A 184 -12.02 28.00 -15.34
C SER A 184 -10.93 26.97 -15.58
N VAL A 185 -10.66 26.67 -16.85
CA VAL A 185 -9.65 25.68 -17.26
C VAL A 185 -8.60 26.33 -18.14
N ARG A 186 -7.35 25.91 -18.00
CA ARG A 186 -6.26 26.39 -18.85
C ARG A 186 -6.23 25.55 -20.12
N ASP A 187 -6.48 26.20 -21.25
CA ASP A 187 -6.40 25.62 -22.58
C ASP A 187 -5.46 26.46 -23.45
N ASN A 188 -4.45 25.83 -24.07
CA ASN A 188 -3.42 26.50 -24.89
C ASN A 188 -2.76 27.73 -24.21
N GLY A 189 -2.59 27.68 -22.89
CA GLY A 189 -2.00 28.78 -22.10
C GLY A 189 -2.94 29.93 -21.74
N VAL A 190 -4.21 29.87 -22.18
CA VAL A 190 -5.25 30.85 -21.84
C VAL A 190 -6.23 30.20 -20.86
N ILE A 191 -6.58 30.90 -19.78
CA ILE A 191 -7.65 30.46 -18.87
C ILE A 191 -8.98 30.85 -19.51
N ARG A 192 -9.84 29.88 -19.78
CA ARG A 192 -11.21 30.05 -20.30
C ARG A 192 -12.23 29.54 -19.30
#